data_AF-A0A811SM68-F1
#
_entry.id   AF-A0A811SM68-F1
#
_cell.length_a   1.000
_cell.length_b   1.000
_cell.length_c   1.000
_cell.angle_alpha   90.00
_cell.angle_beta   90.00
_cell.angle_gamma   90.00
#
_symmetry.space_group_name_H-M   'P 1'
#
loop_
_entity.id
_entity.type
_entity.pdbx_description
1 polymer ?
#
loop_
_entity_poly.entity_id
_entity_poly.type
_entity_poly.pdbx_seq_one_letter_code
_entity_poly.pdbx_strand_id
1 'polypeptide(L)'
;MEEKMALGKNSRYRATPGPTPRRSTTLRVTRTLPSWKKTMQSYHANALTTGKRILSLIALSLDLDAEFFHKNGAFEPPSAFIRLLHYAGDVNGPDNKDIVGAAAHSDYGMLTLLATDGTPGLQA
;
A
#
# COMPACT_ATOMS: atom_id res chain seq x y z
N MET A 1 32.58 71.13 3.99
CA MET A 1 33.29 69.88 3.73
C MET A 1 32.37 68.75 4.17
N GLU A 2 31.51 68.17 3.31
CA GLU A 2 31.89 67.29 2.18
C GLU A 2 32.51 66.00 2.77
N GLU A 3 32.05 64.77 2.60
CA GLU A 3 31.20 64.10 1.59
C GLU A 3 30.72 62.73 2.15
N LYS A 4 29.75 62.12 1.46
CA LYS A 4 29.03 60.87 1.76
C LYS A 4 29.83 59.57 1.48
N MET A 5 29.35 58.44 2.01
CA MET A 5 29.12 57.11 1.37
C MET A 5 29.22 56.00 2.44
N ALA A 6 28.60 54.82 2.39
CA ALA A 6 27.41 54.23 1.78
C ALA A 6 27.35 52.77 2.32
N LEU A 7 26.17 52.16 2.26
CA LEU A 7 25.83 50.80 2.69
C LEU A 7 26.85 49.69 2.38
N GLY A 8 27.05 48.78 3.34
CA GLY A 8 27.55 47.41 3.12
C GLY A 8 26.54 46.36 3.62
N LYS A 9 25.60 45.97 2.76
CA LYS A 9 24.79 44.74 2.93
C LYS A 9 25.64 43.54 2.51
N ASN A 10 25.48 42.38 3.18
CA ASN A 10 25.29 41.05 2.55
C ASN A 10 25.38 39.90 3.56
N SER A 11 24.40 39.79 4.45
CA SER A 11 24.07 38.48 5.06
C SER A 11 23.34 37.65 4.01
N ARG A 12 24.06 36.80 3.29
CA ARG A 12 23.48 35.83 2.34
C ARG A 12 22.98 34.60 3.09
N TYR A 13 21.97 34.75 3.94
CA TYR A 13 21.09 33.63 4.26
C TYR A 13 20.15 33.44 3.07
N ARG A 14 20.52 32.54 2.16
CA ARG A 14 19.62 32.06 1.11
C ARG A 14 18.52 31.28 1.81
N ALA A 15 17.31 31.83 1.87
CA ALA A 15 16.13 31.06 2.25
C ALA A 15 16.08 29.80 1.36
N THR A 16 16.10 28.63 1.99
CA THR A 16 15.86 27.38 1.27
C THR A 16 14.42 27.43 0.75
N PRO A 17 14.16 27.00 -0.50
CA PRO A 17 12.79 26.85 -0.96
C PRO A 17 12.07 25.93 0.02
N GLY A 18 10.94 26.39 0.57
CA GLY A 18 10.05 25.52 1.33
C GLY A 18 9.69 24.29 0.50
N PRO A 19 9.28 23.18 1.14
CA PRO A 19 8.91 21.97 0.42
C PRO A 19 7.90 22.32 -0.67
N THR A 20 8.24 21.97 -1.92
CA THR A 20 7.32 22.12 -3.04
C THR A 20 6.01 21.42 -2.66
N PRO A 21 4.84 22.05 -2.89
CA PRO A 21 3.57 21.38 -2.61
C PRO A 21 3.57 20.06 -3.36
N ARG A 22 3.52 18.93 -2.63
CA ARG A 22 3.39 17.62 -3.23
C ARG A 22 2.13 17.65 -4.09
N ARG A 23 2.29 17.66 -5.41
CA ARG A 23 1.17 17.55 -6.35
C ARG A 23 0.39 16.29 -5.96
N SER A 24 -0.91 16.44 -5.69
CA SER A 24 -1.79 15.34 -5.27
C SER A 24 -1.71 14.17 -6.24
N THR A 25 -1.17 13.03 -5.78
CA THR A 25 -1.07 11.78 -6.54
C THR A 25 -2.45 11.29 -6.98
N THR A 26 -3.48 11.55 -6.17
CA THR A 26 -4.87 11.16 -6.41
C THR A 26 -5.42 11.69 -7.74
N LEU A 27 -5.07 12.93 -8.12
CA LEU A 27 -5.53 13.55 -9.37
C LEU A 27 -4.94 12.92 -10.64
N ARG A 28 -3.79 12.23 -10.55
CA ARG A 28 -3.15 11.59 -11.72
C ARG A 28 -3.75 10.24 -12.06
N VAL A 29 -4.12 9.45 -11.04
CA VAL A 29 -4.67 8.10 -11.24
C VAL A 29 -6.05 8.18 -11.89
N THR A 30 -6.93 9.06 -11.42
CA THR A 30 -8.28 9.20 -11.96
C THR A 30 -8.30 9.68 -13.42
N ARG A 31 -7.30 10.46 -13.85
CA ARG A 31 -7.19 10.92 -15.24
C ARG A 31 -6.74 9.82 -16.20
N THR A 32 -5.97 8.85 -15.72
CA THR A 32 -5.39 7.78 -16.55
C THR A 32 -6.26 6.52 -16.52
N LEU A 33 -6.91 6.27 -15.37
CA LEU A 33 -7.81 5.14 -15.14
C LEU A 33 -9.12 5.67 -14.52
N PRO A 34 -10.08 6.13 -15.36
CA PRO A 34 -11.30 6.80 -14.90
C PRO A 34 -12.14 5.99 -13.90
N SER A 35 -12.14 4.66 -14.03
CA SER A 35 -12.92 3.76 -13.16
C SER A 35 -12.15 3.24 -11.95
N TRP A 36 -10.86 3.55 -11.82
CA TRP A 36 -9.96 2.95 -10.83
C TRP A 36 -10.53 2.95 -9.40
N LYS A 37 -10.94 4.12 -8.91
CA LYS A 37 -11.45 4.26 -7.55
C LYS A 37 -12.66 3.35 -7.32
N LYS A 38 -13.63 3.37 -8.23
CA LYS A 38 -14.85 2.56 -8.15
C LYS A 38 -14.51 1.06 -8.17
N THR A 39 -13.64 0.65 -9.08
CA THR A 39 -13.20 -0.74 -9.19
C THR A 39 -12.51 -1.21 -7.92
N MET A 40 -11.58 -0.43 -7.37
CA MET A 40 -10.85 -0.82 -6.15
C MET A 40 -11.74 -0.85 -4.91
N GLN A 41 -12.70 0.06 -4.79
CA GLN A 41 -13.67 0.03 -3.69
C GLN A 41 -14.58 -1.19 -3.78
N SER A 42 -15.05 -1.55 -4.99
CA SER A 42 -15.83 -2.76 -5.19
C SER A 42 -15.01 -4.02 -4.90
N TYR A 43 -13.75 -4.06 -5.33
CA TYR A 43 -12.85 -5.18 -5.05
C TYR A 43 -12.62 -5.36 -3.55
N HIS A 44 -12.36 -4.27 -2.83
CA HIS A 44 -12.21 -4.29 -1.36
C HIS A 44 -13.45 -4.86 -0.66
N ALA A 45 -14.64 -4.36 -0.99
CA ALA A 45 -15.89 -4.83 -0.40
C ALA A 45 -16.11 -6.32 -0.66
N ASN A 46 -15.93 -6.77 -1.90
CA ASN A 46 -16.11 -8.17 -2.29
C ASN A 46 -15.10 -9.09 -1.60
N ALA A 47 -13.83 -8.68 -1.54
CA ALA A 47 -12.77 -9.45 -0.87
C ALA A 47 -13.03 -9.53 0.64
N LEU A 48 -13.47 -8.44 1.27
CA LEU A 48 -13.84 -8.43 2.69
C LEU A 48 -15.01 -9.38 2.99
N THR A 49 -16.09 -9.32 2.19
CA THR A 49 -17.22 -10.24 2.35
C THR A 49 -16.79 -11.69 2.16
N THR A 50 -15.92 -11.96 1.19
CA THR A 50 -15.37 -13.31 0.95
C THR A 50 -14.53 -13.79 2.14
N GLY A 51 -13.62 -12.95 2.64
CA GLY A 51 -12.79 -13.24 3.80
C GLY A 51 -13.61 -13.53 5.06
N LYS A 52 -14.69 -12.77 5.31
CA LYS A 52 -15.62 -13.04 6.42
C LYS A 52 -16.26 -14.43 6.31
N ARG A 53 -16.71 -14.83 5.11
CA ARG A 53 -17.28 -16.16 4.88
C ARG A 53 -16.25 -17.27 5.11
N ILE A 54 -15.01 -17.09 4.66
CA ILE A 54 -13.93 -18.07 4.89
C ILE A 54 -13.65 -18.19 6.39
N LEU A 55 -13.60 -17.07 7.13
CA LEU A 55 -13.41 -17.11 8.58
C LEU A 55 -14.56 -17.82 9.30
N SER A 56 -15.81 -17.68 8.85
CA SER A 56 -16.93 -18.47 9.36
C SER A 56 -16.75 -19.98 9.11
N LEU A 57 -16.22 -20.37 7.93
CA LEU A 57 -15.91 -21.77 7.65
C LEU A 57 -14.75 -22.29 8.51
N ILE A 58 -13.73 -21.47 8.76
CA ILE A 58 -12.64 -21.80 9.68
C ILE A 58 -13.20 -21.98 11.11
N ALA A 59 -14.09 -21.10 11.57
CA ALA A 59 -14.72 -21.26 12.88
C ALA A 59 -15.47 -22.60 12.99
N LEU A 60 -16.27 -22.95 11.98
CA LEU A 60 -16.96 -24.24 11.94
C LEU A 60 -15.98 -25.44 11.94
N SER A 61 -14.85 -25.34 11.22
CA SER A 61 -13.83 -26.41 11.22
C SER A 61 -13.13 -26.61 12.57
N LEU A 62 -13.25 -25.63 13.47
CA LEU A 62 -12.74 -25.65 14.83
C LEU A 62 -13.83 -26.00 15.86
N ASP A 63 -14.98 -26.51 15.40
CA ASP A 63 -16.18 -26.78 16.22
C ASP A 63 -16.69 -25.55 17.00
N LEU A 64 -16.47 -24.35 16.44
CA LEU A 64 -17.00 -23.10 16.97
C LEU A 64 -18.27 -22.67 16.21
N ASP A 65 -18.99 -21.71 16.78
CA ASP A 65 -20.10 -21.04 16.12
C ASP A 65 -19.62 -20.30 14.85
N ALA A 66 -20.37 -20.37 13.74
CA ALA A 66 -20.00 -19.74 12.47
C ALA A 66 -19.81 -18.21 12.57
N GLU A 67 -20.44 -17.57 13.56
CA GLU A 67 -20.35 -16.14 13.84
C GLU A 67 -19.34 -15.83 14.96
N PHE A 68 -18.52 -16.79 15.39
CA PHE A 68 -17.55 -16.63 16.48
C PHE A 68 -16.67 -15.37 16.32
N PHE A 69 -16.05 -15.20 15.14
CA PHE A 69 -15.20 -14.03 14.84
C PHE A 69 -15.99 -12.72 14.70
N HIS A 70 -17.30 -12.79 14.42
CA HIS A 70 -18.14 -11.61 14.41
C HIS A 70 -18.47 -11.19 15.86
N LYS A 71 -18.90 -12.15 16.67
CA LYS A 71 -19.31 -11.95 18.06
C LYS A 71 -18.16 -11.47 18.95
N ASN A 72 -16.92 -11.90 18.69
CA ASN A 72 -15.76 -11.47 19.46
C ASN A 72 -15.16 -10.12 19.01
N GLY A 73 -15.75 -9.46 18.02
CA GLY A 73 -15.30 -8.16 17.53
C GLY A 73 -14.06 -8.20 16.64
N ALA A 74 -13.66 -9.36 16.09
CA ALA A 74 -12.45 -9.46 15.25
C ALA A 74 -12.47 -8.61 13.97
N PHE A 75 -13.64 -8.06 13.61
CA PHE A 75 -13.80 -7.15 12.48
C PHE A 75 -13.81 -5.67 12.87
N GLU A 76 -13.63 -5.33 14.14
CA GLU A 76 -13.75 -3.97 14.66
C GLU A 76 -12.47 -3.50 15.39
N PRO A 77 -11.82 -2.40 14.93
CA PRO A 77 -12.15 -1.63 13.74
C PRO A 77 -11.86 -2.43 12.45
N PRO A 78 -12.51 -2.10 11.32
CA PRO A 78 -12.29 -2.77 10.06
C PRO A 78 -10.82 -2.67 9.63
N SER A 79 -10.11 -3.80 9.69
CA SER A 79 -8.65 -3.87 9.52
C SER A 79 -8.20 -4.40 8.17
N ALA A 80 -9.13 -4.77 7.28
CA ALA A 80 -8.78 -5.28 5.96
C ALA A 80 -8.24 -4.16 5.04
N PHE A 81 -7.05 -4.37 4.48
CA PHE A 81 -6.41 -3.46 3.54
C PHE A 81 -5.93 -4.20 2.29
N ILE A 82 -5.82 -3.47 1.18
CA ILE A 82 -5.32 -4.00 -0.09
C ILE A 82 -3.89 -3.50 -0.30
N ARG A 83 -2.98 -4.41 -0.62
CA ARG A 83 -1.66 -4.08 -1.17
C ARG A 83 -1.66 -4.40 -2.66
N LEU A 84 -1.29 -3.41 -3.46
CA LEU A 84 -1.08 -3.58 -4.90
C LEU A 84 0.42 -3.58 -5.15
N LEU A 85 0.96 -4.72 -5.55
CA LEU A 85 2.39 -4.93 -5.76
C LEU A 85 2.66 -5.16 -7.24
N HIS A 86 3.70 -4.52 -7.75
CA HIS A 86 4.20 -4.75 -9.11
C HIS A 86 5.69 -5.06 -9.02
N TYR A 87 6.07 -6.28 -9.37
CA TYR A 87 7.45 -6.72 -9.48
C TYR A 87 7.90 -6.55 -10.93
N ALA A 88 8.85 -5.65 -11.18
CA ALA A 88 9.38 -5.42 -12.51
C ALA A 88 10.23 -6.62 -12.96
N GLY A 89 10.06 -7.06 -14.22
CA GLY A 89 10.74 -8.24 -14.75
C GLY A 89 12.20 -8.02 -15.16
N ASP A 90 12.73 -6.79 -15.07
CA ASP A 90 14.09 -6.48 -15.52
C ASP A 90 15.10 -6.59 -14.38
N VAL A 91 15.41 -7.83 -14.06
CA VAL A 91 16.55 -8.26 -13.22
C VAL A 91 17.60 -8.94 -14.10
N ASN A 92 17.76 -8.49 -15.35
CA ASN A 92 18.68 -9.08 -16.32
C ASN A 92 20.14 -8.68 -16.04
N GLY A 93 20.75 -9.39 -15.09
CA GLY A 93 22.16 -9.72 -15.09
C GLY A 93 22.29 -11.25 -14.94
N PRO A 94 23.23 -11.91 -15.62
CA PRO A 94 23.35 -13.38 -15.64
C PRO A 94 23.61 -14.04 -14.26
N ASP A 95 23.82 -13.24 -13.21
CA ASP A 95 24.10 -13.69 -11.84
C ASP A 95 22.92 -13.49 -10.86
N ASN A 96 21.71 -13.13 -11.31
CA ASN A 96 20.59 -12.70 -10.46
C ASN A 96 19.72 -13.80 -9.82
N LYS A 97 20.30 -14.96 -9.47
CA LYS A 97 19.57 -16.01 -8.74
C LYS A 97 19.15 -15.59 -7.33
N ASP A 98 19.75 -14.52 -6.81
CA ASP A 98 19.54 -14.02 -5.44
C ASP A 98 18.50 -12.89 -5.35
N ILE A 99 17.88 -12.46 -6.47
CA ILE A 99 16.87 -11.40 -6.38
C ILE A 99 15.52 -12.00 -5.98
N VAL A 100 15.18 -11.72 -4.72
CA VAL A 100 13.90 -12.10 -4.11
C VAL A 100 12.97 -10.89 -4.11
N GLY A 101 11.78 -11.01 -4.72
CA GLY A 101 10.78 -9.94 -4.74
C GLY A 101 10.24 -9.59 -3.35
N ALA A 102 9.98 -10.59 -2.52
CA ALA A 102 9.65 -10.42 -1.10
C ALA A 102 10.38 -11.49 -0.29
N ALA A 103 11.16 -11.07 0.71
CA ALA A 103 11.88 -11.98 1.60
C ALA A 103 10.92 -12.93 2.34
N ALA A 104 11.42 -14.07 2.80
CA ALA A 104 10.63 -15.00 3.60
C ALA A 104 10.05 -14.31 4.85
N HIS A 105 8.74 -14.43 5.04
CA HIS A 105 8.02 -13.86 6.17
C HIS A 105 6.71 -14.59 6.40
N SER A 106 6.11 -14.39 7.57
CA SER A 106 4.71 -14.71 7.83
C SER A 106 3.89 -13.43 7.76
N ASP A 107 2.66 -13.55 7.26
CA ASP A 107 1.72 -12.44 7.26
C ASP A 107 1.25 -12.10 8.68
N TYR A 108 0.94 -10.82 8.89
CA TYR A 108 0.24 -10.37 10.08
C TYR A 108 -1.28 -10.46 9.88
N GLY A 109 -2.01 -10.85 10.92
CA GLY A 109 -3.48 -10.91 10.91
C GLY A 109 -4.02 -12.34 10.84
N MET A 110 -5.27 -12.48 10.40
CA MET A 110 -5.98 -13.77 10.42
C MET A 110 -6.00 -14.49 9.07
N LEU A 111 -6.07 -13.74 7.96
CA LEU A 111 -6.27 -14.30 6.62
C LEU A 111 -5.73 -13.34 5.55
N THR A 112 -4.98 -13.90 4.60
CA THR A 112 -4.55 -13.21 3.37
C THR A 112 -5.22 -13.85 2.16
N LEU A 113 -5.91 -13.04 1.36
CA LEU A 113 -6.41 -13.45 0.04
C LEU A 113 -5.46 -12.89 -1.03
N LEU A 114 -4.68 -13.78 -1.66
CA LEU A 114 -3.70 -13.42 -2.68
C LEU A 114 -4.25 -13.71 -4.08
N ALA A 115 -4.34 -12.67 -4.90
CA ALA A 115 -4.61 -12.78 -6.34
C ALA A 115 -3.32 -12.48 -7.12
N THR A 116 -2.93 -13.37 -8.02
CA THR A 116 -1.76 -13.21 -8.90
C THR A 116 -2.21 -13.04 -10.35
N ASP A 117 -1.30 -12.56 -11.21
CA ASP A 117 -1.53 -12.40 -12.65
C ASP A 117 -1.28 -13.70 -13.45
N GLY A 118 -1.01 -14.82 -12.76
CA GLY A 118 -0.64 -16.10 -13.35
C GLY A 118 0.86 -16.32 -13.52
N THR A 119 1.69 -15.30 -13.33
CA THR A 119 3.15 -15.45 -13.33
C THR A 119 3.60 -16.17 -12.06
N PRO A 120 4.37 -17.28 -12.15
CA PRO A 120 4.83 -18.01 -10.97
C PRO A 120 5.87 -17.20 -10.19
N GLY A 121 5.87 -17.34 -8.86
CA GLY A 121 6.81 -16.62 -7.98
C GLY A 121 6.56 -16.82 -6.48
N LEU A 122 5.36 -17.27 -6.09
CA LEU A 122 5.08 -17.65 -4.70
C LEU A 122 5.82 -18.94 -4.32
N GLN A 123 6.44 -18.92 -3.15
CA GLN A 123 7.10 -20.07 -2.51
C GLN A 123 6.64 -20.11 -1.05
N ALA A 124 6.42 -21.32 -0.51
CA ALA A 124 5.96 -21.55 0.86
C ALA A 124 6.69 -22.73 1.49
#